data_AF-A0A3C1D9F4-F1
#
_entry.id   AF-A0A3C1D9F4-F1
#
_cell.length_a   1.000
_cell.length_b   1.000
_cell.length_c   1.000
_cell.angle_alpha   90.00
_cell.angle_beta   90.00
_cell.angle_gamma   90.00
#
_symmetry.space_group_name_H-M   'P 1'
#
loop_
_entity.id
_entity.type
_entity.pdbx_description
1 polymer ?
#
loop_
_entity_poly.entity_id
_entity_poly.type
_entity_poly.pdbx_seq_one_letter_code
_entity_poly.pdbx_strand_id
1 'polypeptide(L)'
;MNIATAKEQIKDTVEAYLQRDDAGMYVIDPARQRPMFLVGAPGIGKTAIIEQIAQELEIGVVSYSMTHHTRQSALGLPRIVHRSFEGFDYDASEYTMSEIVSAIYDYMERSGERRGILFLDEINCVSETLYPSMLQFLQFK
;
A
#
# COMPACT_ATOMS: atom_id res chain seq x y z
N MET A 1 15.28 -20.79 -5.21
CA MET A 1 15.28 -19.33 -5.43
C MET A 1 16.09 -18.70 -4.32
N ASN A 2 17.08 -17.85 -4.64
CA ASN A 2 17.88 -17.16 -3.62
C ASN A 2 17.43 -15.69 -3.49
N ILE A 3 17.96 -14.99 -2.49
CA ILE A 3 17.58 -13.60 -2.19
C ILE A 3 17.92 -12.61 -3.31
N ALA A 4 19.01 -12.87 -4.05
CA ALA A 4 19.44 -12.03 -5.16
C ALA A 4 18.45 -12.14 -6.33
N THR A 5 18.06 -13.37 -6.69
CA THR A 5 17.03 -13.60 -7.72
C THR A 5 15.69 -13.00 -7.32
N ALA A 6 15.31 -13.08 -6.04
CA ALA A 6 14.07 -12.46 -5.56
C ALA A 6 14.11 -10.93 -5.70
N LYS A 7 15.23 -10.29 -5.35
CA LYS A 7 15.44 -8.84 -5.54
C LYS A 7 15.28 -8.45 -7.00
N GLU A 8 15.92 -9.18 -7.92
CA GLU A 8 15.88 -8.91 -9.35
C GLU A 8 14.46 -9.06 -9.91
N GLN A 9 13.74 -10.13 -9.54
CA GLN A 9 12.33 -10.31 -9.95
C GLN A 9 11.41 -9.19 -9.46
N ILE A 10 11.59 -8.72 -8.23
CA ILE A 10 10.81 -7.61 -7.69
C ILE A 10 11.15 -6.33 -8.47
N LYS A 11 12.44 -6.07 -8.71
CA LYS A 11 12.91 -4.89 -9.47
C LYS A 11 12.31 -4.86 -10.88
N ASP A 12 12.45 -5.94 -11.63
CA ASP A 12 11.92 -6.06 -12.99
C ASP A 12 10.39 -5.82 -13.01
N THR A 13 9.68 -6.33 -12.01
CA THR A 13 8.23 -6.13 -11.89
C THR A 13 7.88 -4.67 -11.61
N VAL A 14 8.63 -4.01 -10.72
CA VAL A 14 8.42 -2.59 -10.40
C VAL A 14 8.73 -1.71 -11.61
N GLU A 15 9.82 -1.97 -12.33
CA GLU A 15 10.16 -1.27 -13.56
C GLU A 15 9.05 -1.41 -14.61
N ALA A 16 8.56 -2.64 -14.82
CA ALA A 16 7.45 -2.88 -15.75
C ALA A 16 6.16 -2.15 -15.33
N TYR A 17 5.85 -2.08 -14.03
CA TYR A 17 4.68 -1.37 -13.50
C TYR A 17 4.80 0.14 -13.58
N LEU A 18 6.02 0.68 -13.52
CA LEU A 18 6.29 2.12 -13.60
C LEU A 18 6.60 2.60 -15.01
N GLN A 19 6.78 1.69 -15.96
CA GLN A 19 7.04 2.01 -17.36
C GLN A 19 5.88 2.81 -17.96
N ARG A 20 6.23 3.86 -18.68
CA ARG A 20 5.29 4.71 -19.40
C ARG A 20 5.55 4.68 -20.89
N ASP A 21 4.49 4.86 -21.67
CA ASP A 21 4.57 5.06 -23.11
C ASP A 21 4.88 6.52 -23.48
N ASP A 22 4.97 6.79 -24.79
CA ASP A 22 5.25 8.13 -25.32
C ASP A 22 4.18 9.17 -24.97
N ALA A 23 2.97 8.74 -24.60
CA ALA A 23 1.89 9.60 -24.13
C ALA A 23 1.96 9.87 -22.60
N GLY A 24 2.94 9.28 -21.91
CA GLY A 24 3.11 9.39 -20.46
C GLY A 24 2.16 8.51 -19.65
N MET A 25 1.43 7.60 -20.30
CA MET A 25 0.52 6.66 -19.67
C MET A 25 1.26 5.40 -19.23
N TYR A 26 0.82 4.76 -18.14
CA TYR A 26 1.43 3.48 -17.74
C TYR A 26 1.18 2.41 -18.81
N VAL A 27 2.24 1.71 -19.22
CA VAL A 27 2.16 0.59 -20.17
C VAL A 27 1.26 -0.51 -19.60
N ILE A 28 1.37 -0.75 -18.29
CA ILE A 28 0.47 -1.62 -17.54
C ILE A 28 -0.45 -0.74 -16.69
N ASP A 29 -1.73 -0.72 -17.04
CA ASP A 29 -2.78 -0.02 -16.30
C ASP A 29 -2.68 -0.30 -14.78
N PRO A 30 -2.66 0.73 -13.91
CA PRO A 30 -2.65 0.57 -12.46
C PRO A 30 -3.69 -0.41 -11.90
N ALA A 31 -4.89 -0.47 -12.50
CA ALA A 31 -5.95 -1.41 -12.10
C ALA A 31 -5.60 -2.89 -12.38
N ARG A 32 -4.65 -3.14 -13.30
CA ARG A 32 -4.15 -4.47 -13.66
C ARG A 32 -2.89 -4.87 -12.89
N GLN A 33 -2.18 -3.91 -12.31
CA GLN A 33 -1.02 -4.20 -11.47
C GLN A 33 -1.45 -5.01 -10.25
N ARG A 34 -0.68 -6.02 -9.84
CA ARG A 34 -1.04 -6.91 -8.71
C ARG A 34 -0.06 -6.72 -7.55
N PRO A 35 -0.52 -6.77 -6.28
CA PRO A 35 0.40 -6.73 -5.15
C PRO A 35 1.34 -7.92 -5.23
N MET A 36 2.61 -7.70 -4.89
CA MET A 36 3.59 -8.79 -4.75
C MET A 36 3.57 -9.27 -3.30
N PHE A 37 3.53 -10.59 -3.10
CA PHE A 37 3.58 -11.19 -1.78
C PHE A 37 4.96 -11.80 -1.53
N LEU A 38 5.69 -11.28 -0.55
CA LEU A 38 7.05 -11.69 -0.24
C LEU A 38 7.08 -12.59 1.00
N VAL A 39 7.36 -13.88 0.79
CA VAL A 39 7.43 -14.89 1.86
C VAL A 39 8.89 -15.28 2.13
N GLY A 40 9.26 -15.33 3.40
CA GLY A 40 10.59 -15.79 3.82
C GLY A 40 10.73 -15.74 5.33
N ALA A 41 11.83 -16.30 5.86
CA ALA A 41 12.12 -16.27 7.29
C ALA A 41 12.21 -14.83 7.84
N PRO A 42 11.89 -14.59 9.12
CA PRO A 42 12.17 -13.33 9.79
C PRO A 42 13.67 -13.00 9.71
N GLY A 43 14.01 -11.72 9.60
CA GLY A 43 15.40 -11.26 9.57
C GLY A 43 16.18 -11.56 8.28
N ILE A 44 15.56 -12.15 7.25
CA ILE A 44 16.22 -12.43 5.97
C ILE A 44 16.50 -11.18 5.12
N GLY A 45 16.14 -9.98 5.59
CA GLY A 45 16.39 -8.72 4.89
C GLY A 45 15.32 -8.31 3.87
N LYS A 46 14.07 -8.78 4.02
CA LYS A 46 12.95 -8.42 3.13
C LYS A 46 12.80 -6.90 2.95
N THR A 47 12.76 -6.15 4.06
CA THR A 47 12.66 -4.69 4.06
C THR A 47 13.86 -4.05 3.37
N ALA A 48 15.07 -4.51 3.68
CA ALA A 48 16.30 -4.01 3.08
C ALA A 48 16.35 -4.21 1.55
N ILE A 49 15.82 -5.33 1.04
CA ILE A 49 15.69 -5.54 -0.42
C ILE A 49 14.80 -4.48 -1.04
N ILE A 50 13.65 -4.19 -0.44
CA ILE A 50 12.70 -3.21 -0.97
C ILE A 50 13.30 -1.80 -0.96
N GLU A 51 13.98 -1.42 0.12
CA GLU A 51 14.69 -0.14 0.21
C GLU A 51 15.79 -0.01 -0.85
N GLN A 52 16.59 -1.08 -1.05
CA GLN A 52 17.61 -1.10 -2.10
C GLN A 52 17.01 -0.96 -3.51
N ILE A 53 15.89 -1.64 -3.78
CA ILE A 53 15.20 -1.52 -5.08
C ILE A 53 14.71 -0.09 -5.29
N ALA A 54 14.08 0.51 -4.27
CA ALA A 54 13.60 1.88 -4.36
C ALA A 54 14.74 2.88 -4.62
N GLN A 55 15.88 2.69 -3.97
CA GLN A 55 17.08 3.48 -4.20
C GLN A 55 17.65 3.30 -5.61
N GLU A 56 17.77 2.05 -6.09
CA GLU A 56 18.30 1.73 -7.42
C GLU A 56 17.41 2.25 -8.56
N LEU A 57 16.10 2.33 -8.33
CA LEU A 57 15.13 2.82 -9.31
C LEU A 57 14.80 4.30 -9.15
N GLU A 58 15.38 4.98 -8.16
CA GLU A 58 15.12 6.38 -7.82
C GLU A 58 13.61 6.66 -7.65
N ILE A 59 12.96 5.85 -6.79
CA ILE A 59 11.53 5.98 -6.48
C ILE A 59 11.29 6.05 -4.97
N GLY A 60 10.13 6.55 -4.59
CA GLY A 60 9.71 6.60 -3.19
C GLY A 60 9.49 5.21 -2.57
N VAL A 61 9.68 5.11 -1.25
CA VAL A 61 9.28 3.93 -0.48
C VAL A 61 8.61 4.34 0.82
N VAL A 62 7.44 3.75 1.07
CA VAL A 62 6.72 3.89 2.34
C VAL A 62 6.59 2.50 2.94
N SER A 63 7.22 2.30 4.09
CA SER A 63 7.16 1.05 4.84
C SER A 63 6.19 1.21 6.02
N TYR A 64 5.21 0.31 6.12
CA TYR A 64 4.23 0.28 7.21
C TYR A 64 4.16 -1.15 7.78
N SER A 65 4.40 -1.29 9.08
CA SER A 65 4.40 -2.58 9.78
C SER A 65 3.02 -2.86 10.41
N MET A 66 2.43 -4.00 10.05
CA MET A 66 1.09 -4.41 10.43
C MET A 66 1.11 -5.37 11.64
N THR A 67 1.58 -4.88 12.79
CA THR A 67 1.67 -5.68 14.03
C THR A 67 0.32 -6.10 14.63
N HIS A 68 0.32 -6.98 15.64
CA HIS A 68 -0.90 -7.40 16.37
C HIS A 68 -1.70 -6.26 17.03
N HIS A 69 -1.08 -5.10 17.24
CA HIS A 69 -1.72 -3.91 17.80
C HIS A 69 -2.01 -2.83 16.75
N THR A 70 -1.97 -3.20 15.47
CA THR A 70 -2.38 -2.31 14.39
C THR A 70 -3.80 -1.82 14.67
N ARG A 71 -3.92 -0.51 14.85
CA ARG A 71 -5.20 0.12 15.17
C ARG A 71 -6.08 0.08 13.91
N GLN A 72 -7.39 0.08 14.11
CA GLN A 72 -8.34 0.20 12.99
C GLN A 72 -8.09 1.47 12.16
N SER A 73 -7.53 2.52 12.77
CA SER A 73 -7.12 3.75 12.10
C SER A 73 -6.09 3.54 10.98
N ALA A 74 -5.31 2.44 11.01
CA ALA A 74 -4.41 2.06 9.93
C ALA A 74 -5.11 1.96 8.58
N LEU A 75 -6.38 1.52 8.58
CA LEU A 75 -7.26 1.40 7.42
C LEU A 75 -8.38 2.45 7.39
N GLY A 76 -8.38 3.40 8.33
CA GLY A 76 -9.41 4.43 8.51
C GLY A 76 -10.45 4.05 9.57
N LEU A 77 -10.95 5.04 10.30
CA LEU A 77 -11.94 4.84 11.35
C LEU A 77 -13.35 5.10 10.82
N PRO A 78 -14.33 4.22 11.12
CA PRO A 78 -15.72 4.53 10.87
C PRO A 78 -16.18 5.66 11.80
N ARG A 79 -16.96 6.59 11.27
CA ARG A 79 -17.67 7.62 12.02
C ARG A 79 -19.13 7.64 11.60
N ILE A 80 -20.01 7.86 12.57
CA ILE A 80 -21.43 8.09 12.30
C ILE A 80 -21.59 9.55 11.89
N VAL A 81 -22.29 9.77 10.79
CA VAL A 81 -22.70 11.10 10.31
C VAL A 81 -24.21 11.15 10.19
N HIS A 82 -24.79 12.24 10.68
CA HIS A 82 -26.22 12.51 10.51
C HIS A 82 -26.41 13.22 9.17
N ARG A 83 -27.29 12.67 8.34
CA ARG A 83 -27.60 13.17 6.99
C ARG A 83 -29.11 13.39 6.88
N SER A 84 -29.49 14.27 5.97
CA SER A 84 -30.89 14.55 5.62
C SER A 84 -31.07 14.32 4.13
N PHE A 85 -32.05 13.51 3.75
CA PHE A 85 -32.40 13.26 2.35
C PHE A 85 -33.92 13.29 2.20
N GLU A 86 -34.41 14.16 1.30
CA GLU A 86 -35.85 14.37 1.06
C GLU A 86 -36.67 14.65 2.33
N GLY A 87 -36.06 15.30 3.33
CA GLY A 87 -36.70 15.61 4.61
C GLY A 87 -36.69 14.48 5.63
N PHE A 88 -36.04 13.34 5.35
CA PHE A 88 -35.79 12.27 6.31
C PHE A 88 -34.37 12.37 6.86
N ASP A 89 -34.25 12.46 8.19
CA ASP A 89 -32.98 12.37 8.89
C ASP A 89 -32.59 10.91 9.10
N TYR A 90 -31.33 10.58 8.83
CA TYR A 90 -30.78 9.23 8.99
C TYR A 90 -29.31 9.26 9.37
N ASP A 91 -28.87 8.17 10.01
CA ASP A 91 -27.48 7.92 10.34
C ASP A 91 -26.80 7.15 9.20
N ALA A 92 -25.67 7.65 8.75
CA ALA A 92 -24.80 6.95 7.80
C ALA A 92 -23.42 6.72 8.41
N SER A 93 -22.77 5.64 7.99
CA SER A 93 -21.38 5.35 8.33
C SER A 93 -20.47 5.91 7.24
N GLU A 94 -19.57 6.82 7.61
CA GLU A 94 -18.46 7.28 6.77
C GLU A 94 -17.13 6.79 7.35
N TYR A 95 -16.08 6.69 6.53
CA TYR A 95 -14.75 6.29 6.97
C TYR A 95 -13.77 7.45 6.82
N THR A 96 -12.86 7.61 7.78
CA THR A 96 -11.73 8.55 7.64
C THR A 96 -10.70 8.02 6.65
N MET A 97 -9.84 8.92 6.14
CA MET A 97 -8.63 8.49 5.45
C MET A 97 -7.82 7.56 6.36
N SER A 98 -7.22 6.53 5.76
CA SER A 98 -6.39 5.59 6.48
C SER A 98 -5.01 6.18 6.80
N GLU A 99 -4.41 5.79 7.93
CA GLU A 99 -3.05 6.24 8.25
C GLU A 99 -2.04 5.79 7.19
N ILE A 100 -2.25 4.62 6.55
CA ILE A 100 -1.42 4.15 5.45
C ILE A 100 -1.45 5.15 4.28
N VAL A 101 -2.64 5.57 3.86
CA VAL A 101 -2.81 6.52 2.75
C VAL A 101 -2.28 7.90 3.15
N SER A 102 -2.52 8.34 4.38
CA SER A 102 -1.95 9.59 4.90
C SER A 102 -0.41 9.56 4.85
N ALA A 103 0.21 8.47 5.28
CA ALA A 103 1.67 8.32 5.25
C ALA A 103 2.24 8.40 3.83
N ILE A 104 1.51 7.87 2.83
CA ILE A 104 1.89 7.99 1.42
C ILE A 104 1.86 9.46 0.98
N TYR A 105 0.76 10.18 1.23
CA TYR A 105 0.66 11.59 0.84
C TYR A 105 1.68 12.46 1.55
N ASP A 106 1.88 12.27 2.85
CA ASP A 106 2.91 12.99 3.61
C ASP A 106 4.31 12.71 3.05
N TYR A 107 4.58 11.48 2.59
CA TYR A 107 5.85 11.13 1.95
C TYR A 107 6.00 11.84 0.59
N MET A 108 4.96 11.82 -0.23
CA MET A 108 4.96 12.49 -1.54
C MET A 108 5.16 14.00 -1.41
N GLU A 109 4.54 14.64 -0.41
CA GLU A 109 4.70 16.07 -0.14
C GLU A 109 6.12 16.41 0.30
N ARG A 110 6.71 15.60 1.20
CA ARG A 110 8.05 15.83 1.73
C ARG A 110 9.18 15.54 0.75
N SER A 111 9.05 14.48 -0.03
CA SER A 111 10.10 14.02 -0.96
C SER A 111 9.95 14.59 -2.37
N GLY A 112 8.74 14.97 -2.77
CA GLY A 112 8.40 15.27 -4.17
C GLY A 112 8.22 14.03 -5.04
N GLU A 113 8.53 12.82 -4.51
CA GLU A 113 8.40 11.57 -5.25
C GLU A 113 6.94 11.16 -5.37
N ARG A 114 6.44 11.08 -6.60
CA ARG A 114 5.04 10.70 -6.89
C ARG A 114 4.87 9.25 -7.35
N ARG A 115 5.96 8.49 -7.38
CA ARG A 115 6.00 7.08 -7.78
C ARG A 115 6.81 6.32 -6.75
N GLY A 116 6.41 5.11 -6.42
CA GLY A 116 7.07 4.38 -5.36
C GLY A 116 6.45 3.05 -5.01
N ILE A 117 7.00 2.44 -3.96
CA ILE A 117 6.56 1.17 -3.39
C ILE A 117 5.92 1.45 -2.03
N LEU A 118 4.68 0.97 -1.85
CA LEU A 118 4.11 0.75 -0.52
C LEU A 118 4.49 -0.65 -0.06
N PHE A 119 5.27 -0.75 1.02
CA PHE A 119 5.66 -2.01 1.63
C PHE A 119 4.90 -2.22 2.93
N LEU A 120 4.04 -3.25 2.95
CA LEU A 120 3.29 -3.66 4.14
C LEU A 120 3.97 -4.87 4.75
N ASP A 121 4.67 -4.67 5.86
CA ASP A 121 5.37 -5.74 6.58
C ASP A 121 4.47 -6.39 7.63
N GLU A 122 4.76 -7.64 7.97
CA GLU A 122 4.05 -8.40 9.01
C GLU A 122 2.52 -8.48 8.83
N ILE A 123 2.00 -8.46 7.60
CA ILE A 123 0.55 -8.54 7.32
C ILE A 123 -0.13 -9.77 7.96
N ASN A 124 0.64 -10.84 8.22
CA ASN A 124 0.17 -12.03 8.92
C ASN A 124 -0.11 -11.83 10.42
N CYS A 125 0.32 -10.71 11.00
CA CYS A 125 0.10 -10.36 12.40
C CYS A 125 -1.18 -9.52 12.60
N VAL A 126 -1.84 -9.12 11.51
CA VAL A 126 -3.07 -8.32 11.54
C VAL A 126 -4.18 -9.05 12.30
N SER A 127 -4.96 -8.31 13.10
CA SER A 127 -6.17 -8.85 13.75
C SER A 127 -7.16 -9.37 12.70
N GLU A 128 -7.78 -10.53 12.97
CA GLU A 128 -8.80 -11.11 12.10
C GLU A 128 -9.95 -10.14 11.78
N THR A 129 -10.26 -9.24 12.72
CA THR A 129 -11.30 -8.20 12.53
C THR A 129 -10.98 -7.20 11.41
N LEU A 130 -9.71 -7.09 10.99
CA LEU A 130 -9.26 -6.20 9.92
C LEU A 130 -9.12 -6.92 8.57
N TYR A 131 -9.25 -8.25 8.52
CA TYR A 131 -9.07 -9.01 7.27
C TYR A 131 -10.00 -8.56 6.14
N PRO A 132 -11.31 -8.30 6.36
CA PRO A 132 -12.18 -7.82 5.29
C PRO A 132 -11.73 -6.47 4.72
N SER A 133 -11.37 -5.52 5.59
CA SER A 133 -10.87 -4.20 5.19
C SER A 133 -9.54 -4.30 4.46
N MET A 134 -8.66 -5.21 4.89
CA MET A 134 -7.37 -5.45 4.24
C MET A 134 -7.53 -6.07 2.84
N LEU A 135 -8.46 -7.02 2.69
CA LEU A 135 -8.80 -7.58 1.38
C LEU A 135 -9.36 -6.52 0.45
N GLN A 136 -10.25 -5.66 0.95
CA GLN A 136 -10.79 -4.54 0.19
C GLN A 136 -9.67 -3.58 -0.25
N PHE A 137 -8.75 -3.22 0.66
CA PHE A 137 -7.59 -2.39 0.36
C PHE A 137 -6.69 -2.98 -0.72
N LEU A 138 -6.48 -4.30 -0.73
CA LEU A 138 -5.66 -4.98 -1.74
C LEU A 138 -6.39 -5.16 -3.09
N GLN A 139 -7.72 -5.23 -3.08
CA GLN A 139 -8.56 -5.39 -4.27
C GLN A 139 -8.85 -4.07 -4.99
N PHE A 140 -9.11 -3.01 -4.22
CA PHE A 140 -9.42 -1.67 -4.71
C PHE A 140 -8.22 -0.77 -4.46
N LYS A 141 -7.32 -0.77 -5.44
CA LYS A 141 -6.10 0.03 -5.47
C LYS A 141 -6.37 1.44 -5.99
#